data_AF-A0A969ZRF6-F1
#
_entry.id   AF-A0A969ZRF6-F1
#
_cell.length_a   1.000
_cell.length_b   1.000
_cell.length_c   1.000
_cell.angle_alpha   90.00
_cell.angle_beta   90.00
_cell.angle_gamma   90.00
#
_symmetry.space_group_name_H-M   'P 1'
#
loop_
_entity.id
_entity.type
_entity.pdbx_description
1 polymer ?
#
loop_
_entity_poly.entity_id
_entity_poly.type
_entity_poly.pdbx_seq_one_letter_code
_entity_poly.pdbx_strand_id
1 'polypeptide(L)' 'MKRLTKTQILKMHSLLIQKTGGSDGVRDEELIELGLGVADGSVSYKDLLNWIIDHS' A
#
# COMPACT_ATOMS: atom_id res chain seq x y z
N MET A 1 13.75 -11.49 -5.03
CA MET A 1 12.28 -11.50 -5.08
C MET A 1 11.79 -10.45 -6.07
N LYS A 2 10.61 -10.62 -6.66
CA LYS A 2 10.00 -9.59 -7.53
C LYS A 2 9.20 -8.62 -6.65
N ARG A 3 9.43 -7.31 -6.79
CA ARG A 3 8.67 -6.25 -6.09
C ARG A 3 7.50 -5.81 -6.95
N LEU A 4 6.34 -5.60 -6.33
CA LEU A 4 5.18 -4.97 -6.97
C LEU A 4 5.28 -3.46 -6.81
N THR A 5 4.95 -2.72 -7.86
CA THR A 5 4.82 -1.26 -7.77
C THR A 5 3.41 -0.87 -7.33
N LYS A 6 3.25 0.32 -6.76
CA LYS A 6 1.93 0.89 -6.42
C LYS A 6 0.97 0.84 -7.61
N THR A 7 1.41 1.24 -8.79
CA THR A 7 0.58 1.20 -10.00
C THR A 7 0.08 -0.21 -10.33
N GLN A 8 0.93 -1.24 -10.15
CA GLN A 8 0.53 -2.62 -10.37
C GLN A 8 -0.53 -3.06 -9.34
N ILE A 9 -0.36 -2.70 -8.08
CA ILE A 9 -1.32 -3.00 -7.00
C ILE A 9 -2.66 -2.33 -7.27
N LEU A 10 -2.67 -1.03 -7.58
CA LEU A 10 -3.89 -0.28 -7.88
C LEU A 10 -4.64 -0.90 -9.06
N LYS A 11 -3.93 -1.25 -10.13
CA LYS A 11 -4.54 -1.88 -11.30
C LYS A 11 -5.13 -3.25 -10.97
N MET A 12 -4.42 -4.07 -10.20
CA MET A 12 -4.96 -5.35 -9.73
C MET A 12 -6.20 -5.16 -8.86
N HIS A 13 -6.18 -4.19 -7.95
CA HIS A 13 -7.29 -3.89 -7.06
C HIS A 13 -8.56 -3.51 -7.84
N SER A 14 -8.46 -2.55 -8.78
CA SER A 14 -9.61 -2.17 -9.61
C SER A 14 -10.10 -3.32 -10.50
N LEU A 15 -9.20 -4.15 -11.03
CA LEU A 15 -9.59 -5.35 -11.79
C LEU A 15 -10.36 -6.35 -10.93
N LEU A 16 -9.94 -6.58 -9.68
CA LEU A 16 -10.63 -7.47 -8.75
C LEU A 16 -12.02 -6.94 -8.43
N ILE A 17 -12.14 -5.65 -8.08
CA ILE A 17 -13.42 -5.00 -7.78
C ILE A 17 -14.37 -5.09 -8.98
N GLN A 18 -13.88 -4.88 -10.19
CA GLN A 18 -14.70 -5.04 -11.40
C GLN A 18 -15.26 -6.46 -11.54
N LYS A 19 -14.53 -7.49 -11.07
CA LYS A 19 -14.93 -8.90 -11.18
C LYS A 19 -15.78 -9.39 -10.01
N THR A 20 -15.53 -8.91 -8.80
CA THR A 20 -16.17 -9.40 -7.57
C THR A 20 -17.26 -8.47 -7.03
N GLY A 21 -17.34 -7.25 -7.55
CA GLY A 21 -18.09 -6.16 -6.92
C GLY A 21 -17.33 -5.55 -5.74
N GLY A 22 -17.81 -4.40 -5.27
CA GLY A 22 -17.20 -3.59 -4.21
C GLY A 22 -17.09 -2.11 -4.61
N SER A 23 -16.60 -1.28 -3.68
CA SER A 23 -16.32 0.13 -3.95
C SER A 23 -14.91 0.30 -4.48
N ASP A 24 -14.78 0.87 -5.69
CA ASP A 24 -13.49 1.18 -6.31
C ASP A 24 -12.82 2.41 -5.67
N GLY A 25 -11.50 2.48 -5.83
CA GLY A 25 -10.66 3.53 -5.28
C GLY A 25 -9.91 3.15 -4.00
N VAL A 26 -8.97 4.00 -3.60
CA VAL A 26 -8.14 3.82 -2.42
C VAL A 26 -8.34 5.01 -1.49
N ARG A 27 -8.54 4.72 -0.21
CA ARG A 27 -8.77 5.75 0.81
C ARG A 27 -7.49 6.51 1.18
N ASP A 28 -6.37 5.80 1.20
CA ASP A 28 -5.07 6.33 1.61
C ASP A 28 -3.96 5.74 0.74
N GLU A 29 -3.41 6.57 -0.13
CA GLU A 29 -2.34 6.22 -1.04
C GLU A 29 -0.96 6.19 -0.37
N GLU A 30 -0.78 6.92 0.73
CA GLU A 30 0.45 6.95 1.52
C GLU A 30 0.63 5.63 2.27
N LEU A 31 -0.46 5.09 2.81
CA LEU A 31 -0.45 3.80 3.49
C LEU A 31 -0.05 2.65 2.57
N ILE A 32 -0.35 2.74 1.27
CA ILE A 32 0.13 1.77 0.27
C ILE A 32 1.65 1.83 0.11
N GLU A 33 2.21 3.04 0.00
CA GLU A 33 3.66 3.23 -0.14
C GLU A 33 4.39 2.75 1.12
N LEU A 34 3.86 3.08 2.30
CA LEU A 34 4.40 2.60 3.58
C LEU A 34 4.39 1.06 3.64
N GLY A 35 3.26 0.42 3.31
CA GLY A 35 3.13 -1.04 3.32
C GLY A 35 4.07 -1.72 2.33
N LEU A 36 4.25 -1.14 1.13
CA LEU A 36 5.22 -1.61 0.15
C LEU A 36 6.65 -1.52 0.69
N GLY A 37 7.02 -0.38 1.26
CA GLY A 37 8.35 -0.17 1.82
C GLY A 37 8.67 -1.08 3.00
N VAL A 38 7.67 -1.40 3.82
CA VAL A 38 7.82 -2.42 4.89
C VAL A 38 8.03 -3.80 4.28
N ALA A 39 7.22 -4.20 3.28
CA ALA A 39 7.27 -5.52 2.69
C ALA A 39 8.58 -5.83 1.96
N ASP A 40 9.21 -4.81 1.38
CA ASP A 40 10.47 -4.96 0.65
C ASP A 40 11.72 -4.55 1.46
N GLY A 41 11.53 -4.16 2.72
CA GLY A 41 12.61 -3.84 3.66
C GLY A 41 13.25 -2.47 3.47
N SER A 42 12.66 -1.58 2.67
CA SER A 42 13.13 -0.20 2.53
C SER A 42 12.66 0.74 3.65
N VAL A 43 11.60 0.39 4.38
CA VAL A 43 11.13 1.10 5.57
C VAL A 43 11.59 0.34 6.81
N SER A 44 12.36 1.00 7.68
CA SER A 44 12.83 0.40 8.93
C SER A 44 11.76 0.42 10.02
N TYR A 45 11.98 -0.34 11.10
CA TYR A 45 11.14 -0.27 12.30
C TYR A 45 10.98 1.16 12.83
N LYS A 46 12.07 1.94 12.84
CA LYS A 46 12.06 3.31 13.34
C LYS A 46 11.24 4.23 12.44
N ASP A 47 11.35 4.07 11.12
CA ASP A 47 10.59 4.85 10.16
C ASP A 47 9.08 4.56 10.28
N LEU A 48 8.72 3.28 10.41
CA LEU A 48 7.33 2.85 10.64
C LEU A 48 6.79 3.37 11.97
N LEU A 49 7.57 3.28 13.05
CA LEU A 49 7.17 3.77 14.36
C LEU A 49 6.92 5.29 14.34
N ASN A 50 7.81 6.05 13.72
CA ASN A 50 7.64 7.50 13.58
C ASN A 50 6.38 7.82 12.78
N TRP A 51 6.15 7.14 11.66
CA TRP A 51 4.95 7.35 10.85
C TRP A 51 3.65 7.15 11.66
N ILE A 52 3.60 6.10 12.48
CA ILE A 52 2.44 5.83 13.36
C ILE A 52 2.25 6.99 14.36
N ILE A 53 3.32 7.46 15.01
CA ILE A 53 3.25 8.54 15.99
C ILE A 53 2.77 9.84 15.32
N ASP A 54 3.25 10.15 14.12
CA ASP A 54 2.92 11.37 13.39
C ASP A 54 1.46 11.39 12.87
N HIS A 55 0.83 10.21 12.73
CA HIS A 55 -0.55 10.04 12.27
C HIS A 55 -1.53 9.61 13.37
N SER A 56 -1.12 9.69 14.64
CA SER A 56 -1.93 9.37 15.82
C SER A 56 -2.77 10.54 16.33
#